data_AF-A0A927NCN6-F1
#
_entry.id   AF-A0A927NCN6-F1
#
_cell.length_a   1.000
_cell.length_b   1.000
_cell.length_c   1.000
_cell.angle_alpha   90.00
_cell.angle_beta   90.00
_cell.angle_gamma   90.00
#
_symmetry.space_group_name_H-M   'P 1'
#
loop_
_entity.id
_entity.type
_entity.pdbx_description
1 polymer ?
#
loop_
_entity_poly.entity_id
_entity_poly.type
_entity_poly.pdbx_seq_one_letter_code
_entity_poly.pdbx_strand_id
1 'polypeptide(L)'
;MKLSLKNAFLITDSMANVDVCHSCYTDKINVVTRNIDNFKQVRKGVEVYSYVESESDLVGDKICLSSLLLPDRVLDACIEYVLDKKCKFMVCACEDLYTSGLIESRYKLSPIMLLHRMGLLDNATVVGANCIDKEDIDIMAQCNANVVFLPSYSLGKGFGAPPIVFVNGKLPISFGSADNSYNANGDMRKEAYITRLLCNEQARKENAINEETLLSFFGSGDIEDWIKETL
;
A
#
# COMPACT_ATOMS: atom_id res chain seq x y z
N MET A 1 -21.73 15.07 -4.37
CA MET A 1 -20.79 14.52 -5.38
C MET A 1 -20.80 13.02 -5.20
N LYS A 2 -20.91 12.21 -6.26
CA LYS A 2 -20.98 10.74 -6.11
C LYS A 2 -19.71 10.22 -5.41
N LEU A 3 -19.87 9.33 -4.43
CA LEU A 3 -18.77 8.66 -3.75
C LEU A 3 -17.84 7.98 -4.75
N SER A 4 -16.54 8.24 -4.64
CA SER A 4 -15.49 7.69 -5.50
C SER A 4 -14.32 7.19 -4.66
N LEU A 5 -14.17 5.86 -4.58
CA LEU A 5 -13.14 5.22 -3.75
C LEU A 5 -11.93 4.80 -4.58
N LYS A 6 -10.78 4.72 -3.91
CA LYS A 6 -9.51 4.26 -4.43
C LYS A 6 -9.05 3.03 -3.66
N ASN A 7 -8.73 1.98 -4.38
CA ASN A 7 -7.92 0.87 -3.90
C ASN A 7 -6.48 1.11 -4.35
N ALA A 8 -5.62 1.53 -3.42
CA ALA A 8 -4.26 1.93 -3.74
C ALA A 8 -3.29 0.77 -3.91
N PHE A 9 -3.72 -0.47 -3.68
CA PHE A 9 -2.90 -1.66 -3.83
C PHE A 9 -3.74 -2.95 -3.89
N LEU A 10 -3.82 -3.54 -5.09
CA LEU A 10 -4.47 -4.82 -5.37
C LEU A 10 -3.50 -5.73 -6.14
N ILE A 11 -3.11 -6.86 -5.55
CA ILE A 11 -2.31 -7.89 -6.23
C ILE A 11 -3.26 -8.82 -6.97
N THR A 12 -3.21 -8.82 -8.30
CA THR A 12 -4.00 -9.75 -9.12
C THR A 12 -3.47 -9.87 -10.53
N ASP A 13 -3.60 -11.07 -11.11
CA ASP A 13 -3.39 -11.31 -12.54
C ASP A 13 -4.70 -11.41 -13.33
N SER A 14 -5.84 -11.17 -12.67
CA SER A 14 -7.20 -11.36 -13.20
C SER A 14 -7.95 -10.03 -13.32
N MET A 15 -8.36 -9.69 -14.54
CA MET A 15 -9.26 -8.55 -14.78
C MET A 15 -10.62 -8.73 -14.08
N ALA A 16 -11.06 -9.97 -13.85
CA ALA A 16 -12.31 -10.22 -13.14
C ALA A 16 -12.26 -9.68 -11.69
N ASN A 17 -11.10 -9.73 -11.03
CA ASN A 17 -10.97 -9.17 -9.68
C ASN A 17 -11.07 -7.65 -9.70
N VAL A 18 -10.50 -7.00 -10.72
CA VAL A 18 -10.62 -5.55 -10.92
C VAL A 18 -12.08 -5.15 -11.17
N ASP A 19 -12.81 -5.94 -11.96
CA ASP A 19 -14.22 -5.73 -12.25
C ASP A 19 -15.09 -5.86 -10.99
N VAL A 20 -14.80 -6.85 -10.15
CA VAL A 20 -15.44 -6.99 -8.84
C VAL A 20 -15.17 -5.75 -7.97
N CYS A 21 -13.94 -5.27 -7.88
CA CYS A 21 -13.62 -4.06 -7.11
C CYS A 21 -14.39 -2.83 -7.62
N HIS A 22 -14.47 -2.66 -8.95
CA HIS A 22 -15.25 -1.57 -9.56
C HIS A 22 -16.74 -1.66 -9.21
N SER A 23 -17.32 -2.87 -9.13
CA SER A 23 -18.70 -3.06 -8.69
C SER A 23 -18.96 -2.59 -7.24
N CYS A 24 -17.91 -2.45 -6.43
CA CYS A 24 -17.95 -1.99 -5.04
C CYS A 24 -17.55 -0.51 -4.88
N TYR A 25 -17.96 0.35 -5.81
CA TYR A 25 -17.74 1.81 -5.78
C TYR A 25 -16.26 2.25 -5.79
N THR A 26 -15.35 1.35 -6.19
CA THR A 26 -13.94 1.68 -6.34
C THR A 26 -13.67 2.12 -7.77
N ASP A 27 -13.47 3.42 -8.00
CA ASP A 27 -13.25 3.97 -9.34
C ASP A 27 -11.76 3.99 -9.73
N LYS A 28 -10.86 4.00 -8.73
CA LYS A 28 -9.42 4.06 -8.94
C LYS A 28 -8.74 2.84 -8.33
N ILE A 29 -7.93 2.13 -9.10
CA ILE A 29 -7.28 0.90 -8.64
C ILE A 29 -5.82 0.90 -9.09
N ASN A 30 -4.90 0.72 -8.15
CA ASN A 30 -3.53 0.38 -8.48
C ASN A 30 -3.40 -1.14 -8.46
N VAL A 31 -3.29 -1.74 -9.63
CA VAL A 31 -3.10 -3.19 -9.82
C VAL A 31 -1.62 -3.50 -9.83
N VAL A 32 -1.23 -4.51 -9.07
CA VAL A 32 0.12 -5.07 -9.01
C VAL A 32 0.03 -6.48 -9.57
N THR A 33 0.72 -6.76 -10.67
CA THR A 33 0.53 -7.99 -11.45
C THR A 33 1.84 -8.56 -11.96
N ARG A 34 1.91 -9.89 -12.07
CA ARG A 34 2.98 -10.60 -12.77
C ARG A 34 2.76 -10.65 -14.28
N ASN A 35 1.56 -10.30 -14.74
CA ASN A 35 1.16 -10.39 -16.14
C ASN A 35 0.54 -9.07 -16.62
N ILE A 36 1.39 -8.07 -16.87
CA ILE A 36 0.98 -6.76 -17.40
C ILE A 36 0.19 -6.88 -18.70
N ASP A 37 0.47 -7.92 -19.51
CA ASP A 37 -0.20 -8.14 -20.78
C ASP A 37 -1.71 -8.35 -20.63
N ASN A 38 -2.16 -8.93 -19.51
CA ASN A 38 -3.57 -9.08 -19.18
C ASN A 38 -4.29 -7.73 -18.98
N PHE A 39 -3.54 -6.65 -18.76
CA PHE A 39 -4.05 -5.32 -18.47
C PHE A 39 -3.75 -4.30 -19.58
N LYS A 40 -3.31 -4.74 -20.77
CA LYS A 40 -3.01 -3.85 -21.93
C LYS A 40 -4.16 -2.91 -22.31
N GLN A 41 -5.41 -3.36 -22.17
CA GLN A 41 -6.60 -2.53 -22.33
C GLN A 41 -7.03 -1.98 -20.97
N VAL A 42 -6.21 -1.05 -20.46
CA VAL A 42 -6.38 -0.48 -19.12
C VAL A 42 -7.74 0.25 -19.05
N ARG A 43 -8.60 -0.17 -18.11
CA ARG A 43 -9.83 0.57 -17.81
C ARG A 43 -9.48 1.95 -17.24
N LYS A 44 -10.35 2.93 -17.51
CA LYS A 44 -10.21 4.26 -16.91
C LYS A 44 -10.15 4.13 -15.38
N GLY A 45 -9.12 4.71 -14.76
CA GLY A 45 -8.93 4.67 -13.31
C GLY A 45 -8.03 3.55 -12.81
N VAL A 46 -7.57 2.65 -13.68
CA VAL A 46 -6.60 1.61 -13.31
C VAL A 46 -5.17 2.06 -13.62
N GLU A 47 -4.28 2.01 -12.64
CA GLU A 47 -2.82 2.06 -12.85
C GLU A 47 -2.24 0.66 -12.66
N VAL A 48 -1.31 0.23 -13.50
CA VAL A 48 -0.72 -1.11 -13.46
C VAL A 48 0.75 -1.01 -13.10
N TYR A 49 1.17 -1.77 -12.10
CA TYR A 49 2.53 -1.91 -11.60
C TYR A 49 3.01 -3.34 -11.88
N SER A 50 4.24 -3.49 -12.39
CA SER A 50 4.88 -4.81 -12.49
C SER A 50 5.19 -5.33 -11.09
N TYR A 51 4.82 -6.57 -10.79
CA TYR A 51 5.18 -7.22 -9.53
C TYR A 51 6.53 -7.91 -9.65
N VAL A 52 7.53 -7.39 -8.94
CA VAL A 52 8.93 -7.78 -9.10
C VAL A 52 9.33 -8.83 -8.07
N GLU A 53 9.65 -10.04 -8.54
CA GLU A 53 10.27 -11.13 -7.77
C GLU A 53 11.61 -11.57 -8.40
N SER A 54 11.87 -11.16 -9.64
CA SER A 54 13.06 -11.47 -10.45
C SER A 54 13.44 -10.32 -11.40
N GLU A 55 14.64 -10.36 -11.99
CA GLU A 55 15.08 -9.36 -12.99
C GLU A 55 14.18 -9.28 -14.21
N SER A 56 13.59 -10.41 -14.65
CA SER A 56 12.70 -10.42 -15.81
C SER A 56 11.38 -9.68 -15.58
N ASP A 57 11.03 -9.40 -14.33
CA ASP A 57 9.82 -8.68 -13.96
C ASP A 57 9.99 -7.16 -14.02
N LEU A 58 11.21 -6.66 -14.24
CA LEU A 58 11.52 -5.24 -14.38
C LEU A 58 11.05 -4.68 -15.73
N VAL A 59 9.74 -4.46 -15.84
CA VAL A 59 9.07 -4.00 -17.05
C VAL A 59 8.16 -2.80 -16.79
N GLY A 60 8.03 -1.92 -17.80
CA GLY A 60 7.19 -0.73 -17.73
C GLY A 60 7.82 0.45 -16.95
N ASP A 61 7.00 1.45 -16.67
CA ASP A 61 7.33 2.70 -15.98
C ASP A 61 6.86 2.73 -14.51
N LYS A 62 6.22 1.65 -14.06
CA LYS A 62 5.66 1.49 -12.72
C LYS A 62 5.96 0.08 -12.24
N ILE A 63 6.66 -0.04 -11.12
CA ILE A 63 7.04 -1.34 -10.57
C ILE A 63 6.75 -1.38 -9.06
N CYS A 64 6.51 -2.59 -8.57
CA CYS A 64 6.32 -2.90 -7.17
C CYS A 64 7.30 -4.00 -6.77
N LEU A 65 8.26 -3.67 -5.91
CA LEU A 65 9.17 -4.64 -5.33
C LEU A 65 8.44 -5.43 -4.24
N SER A 66 8.35 -6.75 -4.42
CA SER A 66 7.60 -7.64 -3.52
C SER A 66 8.20 -7.75 -2.11
N SER A 67 9.52 -7.60 -1.98
CA SER A 67 10.21 -7.66 -0.70
C SER A 67 11.65 -7.14 -0.81
N LEU A 68 12.18 -6.61 0.29
CA LEU A 68 13.61 -6.32 0.45
C LEU A 68 14.45 -7.55 0.81
N LEU A 69 13.82 -8.73 0.96
CA LEU A 69 14.50 -10.02 1.19
C LEU A 69 14.84 -10.77 -0.10
N LEU A 70 14.53 -10.20 -1.27
CA LEU A 70 14.94 -10.78 -2.54
C LEU A 70 16.47 -10.88 -2.64
N PRO A 71 17.00 -11.76 -3.51
CA PRO A 71 18.44 -11.85 -3.74
C PRO A 71 19.06 -10.51 -4.14
N ASP A 72 20.29 -10.24 -3.69
CA ASP A 72 20.95 -8.94 -3.91
C ASP A 72 21.02 -8.56 -5.38
N ARG A 73 21.26 -9.56 -6.25
CA ARG A 73 21.22 -9.38 -7.70
C ARG A 73 19.91 -8.77 -8.22
N VAL A 74 18.77 -9.14 -7.64
CA VAL A 74 17.45 -8.59 -8.01
C VAL A 74 17.27 -7.20 -7.42
N LEU A 75 17.73 -6.97 -6.18
CA LEU A 75 17.69 -5.65 -5.55
C LEU A 75 18.54 -4.63 -6.31
N ASP A 76 19.77 -4.99 -6.67
CA ASP A 76 20.69 -4.16 -7.44
C ASP A 76 20.11 -3.80 -8.81
N ALA A 77 19.59 -4.79 -9.53
CA ALA A 77 18.91 -4.55 -10.81
C ALA A 77 17.68 -3.65 -10.66
N CYS A 78 16.91 -3.79 -9.57
CA CYS A 78 15.78 -2.92 -9.28
C CYS A 78 16.22 -1.48 -9.01
N ILE A 79 17.29 -1.28 -8.23
CA ILE A 79 17.87 0.04 -7.94
C ILE A 79 18.27 0.74 -9.25
N GLU A 80 19.08 0.07 -10.08
CA GLU A 80 19.49 0.59 -11.39
C GLU A 80 18.27 0.95 -12.25
N TYR A 81 17.29 0.03 -12.32
CA TYR A 81 16.09 0.24 -13.13
C TYR A 81 15.26 1.44 -12.70
N VAL A 82 15.03 1.62 -11.38
CA VAL A 82 14.25 2.73 -10.84
C VAL A 82 14.97 4.06 -11.06
N LEU A 83 16.27 4.12 -10.79
CA LEU A 83 17.05 5.34 -10.90
C LEU A 83 17.24 5.78 -12.35
N ASP A 84 17.52 4.85 -13.26
CA ASP A 84 17.74 5.16 -14.68
C ASP A 84 16.46 5.58 -15.39
N LYS A 85 15.36 4.86 -15.15
CA LYS A 85 14.08 5.11 -15.84
C LYS A 85 13.16 6.09 -15.12
N LYS A 86 13.47 6.45 -13.87
CA LYS A 86 12.62 7.29 -13.01
C LYS A 86 11.19 6.73 -12.89
N CYS A 87 11.11 5.42 -12.65
CA CYS A 87 9.84 4.71 -12.52
C CYS A 87 9.05 5.19 -11.30
N LYS A 88 7.71 5.10 -11.35
CA LYS A 88 6.93 5.10 -10.11
C LYS A 88 7.23 3.81 -9.36
N PHE A 89 7.56 3.93 -8.08
CA PHE A 89 8.07 2.82 -7.30
C PHE A 89 7.18 2.53 -6.09
N MET A 90 6.75 1.27 -5.98
CA MET A 90 6.16 0.69 -4.78
C MET A 90 7.10 -0.35 -4.19
N VAL A 91 7.06 -0.51 -2.87
CA VAL A 91 7.80 -1.58 -2.19
C VAL A 91 7.02 -2.07 -0.99
N CYS A 92 6.86 -3.39 -0.88
CA CYS A 92 6.37 -4.01 0.34
C CYS A 92 7.50 -4.06 1.37
N ALA A 93 7.32 -3.35 2.48
CA ALA A 93 8.31 -3.29 3.55
C ALA A 93 7.64 -3.05 4.91
N CYS A 94 8.32 -3.49 5.97
CA CYS A 94 7.86 -3.43 7.35
C CYS A 94 6.46 -4.08 7.54
N GLU A 95 6.14 -5.12 6.77
CA GLU A 95 4.84 -5.83 6.88
C GLU A 95 4.72 -6.55 8.21
N ASP A 96 5.79 -7.18 8.68
CA ASP A 96 5.80 -7.92 9.93
C ASP A 96 7.18 -7.84 10.63
N LEU A 97 7.21 -8.16 11.93
CA LEU A 97 8.42 -8.10 12.74
C LEU A 97 9.48 -9.14 12.34
N TYR A 98 9.06 -10.28 11.77
CA TYR A 98 9.99 -11.34 11.37
C TYR A 98 10.80 -10.92 10.13
N THR A 99 10.13 -10.48 9.06
CA THR A 99 10.80 -10.00 7.85
C THR A 99 11.65 -8.77 8.13
N SER A 100 11.13 -7.82 8.93
CA SER A 100 11.87 -6.64 9.37
C SER A 100 13.12 -7.00 10.17
N GLY A 101 13.01 -7.95 11.11
CA GLY A 101 14.15 -8.42 11.90
C GLY A 101 15.22 -9.16 11.08
N LEU A 102 14.83 -9.88 10.01
CA LEU A 102 15.79 -10.48 9.09
C LEU A 102 16.59 -9.41 8.32
N ILE A 103 15.92 -8.36 7.84
CA ILE A 103 16.55 -7.23 7.16
C ILE A 103 17.52 -6.52 8.12
N GLU A 104 17.07 -6.22 9.34
CA GLU A 104 17.90 -5.56 10.35
C GLU A 104 19.12 -6.42 10.72
N SER A 105 18.93 -7.72 10.90
CA SER A 105 20.04 -8.63 11.17
C SER A 105 21.08 -8.65 10.05
N ARG A 106 20.62 -8.65 8.78
CA ARG A 106 21.47 -8.72 7.59
C ARG A 106 22.18 -7.41 7.28
N TYR A 107 21.48 -6.28 7.33
CA TYR A 107 21.98 -4.99 6.86
C TYR A 107 22.31 -3.99 7.98
N LYS A 108 21.97 -4.32 9.23
CA LYS A 108 22.12 -3.44 10.40
C LYS A 108 21.36 -2.12 10.25
N LEU A 109 20.23 -2.16 9.55
CA LEU A 109 19.36 -1.04 9.24
C LEU A 109 17.89 -1.48 9.31
N SER A 110 16.99 -0.57 9.67
CA SER A 110 15.56 -0.79 9.43
C SER A 110 15.29 -0.91 7.92
N PRO A 111 14.19 -1.55 7.50
CA PRO A 111 13.84 -1.63 6.08
C PRO A 111 13.69 -0.24 5.42
N ILE A 112 13.19 0.76 6.15
CA ILE A 112 13.07 2.14 5.65
C ILE A 112 14.44 2.80 5.52
N MET A 113 15.32 2.65 6.51
CA MET A 113 16.69 3.16 6.41
C MET A 113 17.47 2.50 5.27
N LEU A 114 17.21 1.21 4.98
CA LEU A 114 17.81 0.51 3.85
C LEU A 114 17.36 1.12 2.52
N LEU A 115 16.05 1.33 2.35
CA LEU A 115 15.50 2.02 1.16
C LEU A 115 16.08 3.42 0.98
N HIS A 116 16.19 4.18 2.07
CA HIS A 116 16.81 5.50 2.06
C HIS A 116 18.29 5.43 1.63
N ARG A 117 19.07 4.50 2.18
CA ARG A 117 20.48 4.29 1.79
C ARG A 117 20.63 3.90 0.32
N MET A 118 19.69 3.14 -0.23
CA MET A 118 19.66 2.74 -1.64
C MET A 118 19.22 3.88 -2.58
N GLY A 119 18.78 5.02 -2.06
CA GLY A 119 18.21 6.11 -2.86
C GLY A 119 16.84 5.79 -3.46
N LEU A 120 16.17 4.75 -2.94
CA LEU A 120 14.89 4.26 -3.45
C LEU A 120 13.68 4.85 -2.73
N LEU A 121 13.87 5.58 -1.63
CA LEU A 121 12.78 6.08 -0.81
C LEU A 121 12.15 7.38 -1.36
N ASP A 122 12.89 8.15 -2.14
CA ASP A 122 12.44 9.44 -2.66
C ASP A 122 11.19 9.30 -3.54
N ASN A 123 10.07 9.84 -3.06
CA ASN A 123 8.73 9.72 -3.68
C ASN A 123 8.22 8.26 -3.84
N ALA A 124 8.80 7.31 -3.12
CA ALA A 124 8.33 5.93 -3.12
C ALA A 124 6.97 5.78 -2.43
N THR A 125 6.32 4.66 -2.69
CA THR A 125 5.15 4.22 -1.92
C THR A 125 5.51 2.95 -1.16
N VAL A 126 5.56 3.03 0.17
CA VAL A 126 5.80 1.88 1.04
C VAL A 126 4.46 1.22 1.35
N VAL A 127 4.37 -0.08 1.09
CA VAL A 127 3.16 -0.90 1.27
C VAL A 127 3.35 -1.80 2.48
N GLY A 128 2.31 -1.93 3.30
CA GLY A 128 2.34 -2.74 4.53
C GLY A 128 2.64 -1.87 5.74
N ALA A 129 3.90 -1.50 5.94
CA ALA A 129 4.35 -0.51 6.94
C ALA A 129 3.78 -0.70 8.36
N ASN A 130 3.50 -1.94 8.77
CA ASN A 130 2.91 -2.26 10.07
C ASN A 130 3.89 -2.07 11.24
N CYS A 131 5.19 -2.24 10.96
CA CYS A 131 6.24 -2.25 11.99
C CYS A 131 7.18 -1.04 11.90
N ILE A 132 6.73 0.08 11.34
CA ILE A 132 7.53 1.31 11.31
C ILE A 132 7.52 2.01 12.67
N ASP A 133 8.64 2.61 13.03
CA ASP A 133 8.75 3.45 14.22
C ASP A 133 8.72 4.95 13.90
N LYS A 134 9.02 5.80 14.89
CA LYS A 134 9.02 7.25 14.71
C LYS A 134 10.15 7.72 13.78
N GLU A 135 11.33 7.13 13.87
CA GLU A 135 12.48 7.50 13.04
C GLU A 135 12.21 7.15 11.57
N ASP A 136 11.64 5.97 11.33
CA ASP A 136 11.18 5.55 10.00
C ASP A 136 10.18 6.55 9.40
N ILE A 137 9.18 6.98 10.18
CA ILE A 137 8.19 7.99 9.75
C ILE A 137 8.87 9.31 9.39
N ASP A 138 9.80 9.77 10.22
CA ASP A 138 10.51 11.04 10.00
C ASP A 138 11.37 10.98 8.72
N ILE A 139 12.05 9.86 8.46
CA ILE A 139 12.82 9.62 7.23
C ILE A 139 11.89 9.58 6.01
N MET A 140 10.78 8.85 6.08
CA MET A 140 9.79 8.78 5.00
C MET A 140 9.24 10.17 4.66
N ALA A 141 8.97 11.00 5.67
CA ALA A 141 8.46 12.35 5.47
C ALA A 141 9.50 13.26 4.77
N GLN A 142 10.79 13.14 5.13
CA GLN A 142 11.89 13.86 4.48
C GLN A 142 12.03 13.49 2.99
N CYS A 143 11.78 12.23 2.65
CA CYS A 143 11.83 11.71 1.29
C CYS A 143 10.52 11.91 0.49
N ASN A 144 9.51 12.58 1.06
CA ASN A 144 8.18 12.72 0.46
C ASN A 144 7.56 11.37 0.05
N ALA A 145 7.83 10.33 0.84
CA ALA A 145 7.31 8.99 0.61
C ALA A 145 5.84 8.90 1.02
N ASN A 146 5.11 8.00 0.37
CA ASN A 146 3.72 7.69 0.67
C ASN A 146 3.64 6.34 1.38
N VAL A 147 2.55 6.10 2.12
CA VAL A 147 2.27 4.80 2.74
C VAL A 147 0.93 4.24 2.29
N VAL A 148 0.91 2.94 2.00
CA VAL A 148 -0.32 2.18 1.77
C VAL A 148 -0.47 1.12 2.86
N PHE A 149 -1.49 1.25 3.69
CA PHE A 149 -1.84 0.23 4.68
C PHE A 149 -2.78 -0.81 4.08
N LEU A 150 -2.67 -2.04 4.57
CA LEU A 150 -3.50 -3.18 4.16
C LEU A 150 -4.18 -3.79 5.40
N PRO A 151 -5.16 -3.12 6.04
CA PRO A 151 -5.69 -3.49 7.35
C PRO A 151 -6.23 -4.92 7.41
N SER A 152 -7.17 -5.28 6.52
CA SER A 152 -7.77 -6.62 6.56
C SER A 152 -6.74 -7.72 6.30
N TYR A 153 -5.82 -7.48 5.36
CA TYR A 153 -4.75 -8.40 5.01
C TYR A 153 -3.76 -8.59 6.17
N SER A 154 -3.30 -7.49 6.77
CA SER A 154 -2.32 -7.50 7.86
C SER A 154 -2.87 -8.22 9.09
N LEU A 155 -4.12 -7.94 9.46
CA LEU A 155 -4.79 -8.65 10.56
C LEU A 155 -5.00 -10.13 10.22
N GLY A 156 -5.45 -10.44 9.01
CA GLY A 156 -5.72 -11.80 8.57
C GLY A 156 -4.48 -12.70 8.54
N LYS A 157 -3.35 -12.14 8.11
CA LYS A 157 -2.05 -12.84 8.07
C LYS A 157 -1.34 -12.88 9.42
N GLY A 158 -1.82 -12.15 10.43
CA GLY A 158 -1.18 -12.06 11.75
C GLY A 158 0.07 -11.17 11.76
N PHE A 159 0.17 -10.23 10.82
CA PHE A 159 1.28 -9.30 10.68
C PHE A 159 1.26 -8.15 11.69
N GLY A 160 0.11 -7.93 12.33
CA GLY A 160 -0.12 -6.89 13.32
C GLY A 160 -1.08 -5.81 12.83
N ALA A 161 -1.33 -4.84 13.71
CA ALA A 161 -2.22 -3.71 13.44
C ALA A 161 -1.40 -2.52 12.87
N PRO A 162 -1.67 -2.06 11.64
CA PRO A 162 -0.93 -0.94 11.07
C PRO A 162 -1.08 0.35 11.91
N PRO A 163 -0.01 1.11 12.20
CA PRO A 163 0.02 2.21 13.18
C PRO A 163 -0.61 3.52 12.68
N ILE A 164 -1.82 3.46 12.12
CA ILE A 164 -2.49 4.54 11.38
C ILE A 164 -2.58 5.85 12.19
N VAL A 165 -2.94 5.80 13.48
CA VAL A 165 -3.10 7.01 14.32
C VAL A 165 -1.77 7.76 14.47
N PHE A 166 -0.65 7.04 14.55
CA PHE A 166 0.67 7.63 14.75
C PHE A 166 1.26 8.23 13.47
N VAL A 167 0.77 7.78 12.31
CA VAL A 167 1.20 8.18 10.97
C VAL A 167 0.34 9.30 10.40
N ASN A 168 -0.93 9.38 10.83
CA ASN A 168 -1.88 10.40 10.38
C ASN A 168 -1.32 11.82 10.59
N GLY A 169 -1.40 12.64 9.54
CA GLY A 169 -0.88 14.02 9.53
C GLY A 169 0.63 14.15 9.35
N LYS A 170 1.38 13.03 9.28
CA LYS A 170 2.84 13.03 9.04
C LYS A 170 3.22 12.51 7.67
N LEU A 171 2.51 11.49 7.18
CA LEU A 171 2.70 10.92 5.85
C LEU A 171 1.38 10.96 5.06
N PRO A 172 1.43 11.03 3.72
CA PRO A 172 0.27 10.74 2.89
C PRO A 172 -0.13 9.27 3.04
N ILE A 173 -1.36 9.04 3.51
CA ILE A 173 -1.90 7.69 3.74
C ILE A 173 -2.85 7.31 2.60
N SER A 174 -2.75 6.06 2.15
CA SER A 174 -3.72 5.40 1.30
C SER A 174 -3.95 3.97 1.79
N PHE A 175 -4.96 3.30 1.25
CA PHE A 175 -5.32 1.94 1.66
C PHE A 175 -5.50 1.03 0.44
N GLY A 176 -5.21 -0.26 0.62
CA GLY A 176 -5.41 -1.28 -0.39
C GLY A 176 -5.96 -2.58 0.19
N SER A 177 -6.41 -3.47 -0.70
CA SER A 177 -7.01 -4.76 -0.32
C SER A 177 -6.06 -5.96 -0.51
N ALA A 178 -4.82 -5.71 -0.93
CA ALA A 178 -3.79 -6.72 -1.14
C ALA A 178 -4.23 -7.78 -2.17
N ASP A 179 -4.19 -9.06 -1.84
CA ASP A 179 -4.59 -10.18 -2.70
C ASP A 179 -6.07 -10.57 -2.56
N ASN A 180 -6.88 -9.74 -1.88
CA ASN A 180 -8.28 -10.00 -1.53
C ASN A 180 -8.53 -11.24 -0.65
N SER A 181 -7.51 -11.88 -0.07
CA SER A 181 -7.70 -13.07 0.77
C SER A 181 -8.58 -12.85 2.00
N TYR A 182 -8.54 -11.64 2.59
CA TYR A 182 -9.36 -11.25 3.75
C TYR A 182 -10.40 -10.15 3.43
N ASN A 183 -10.45 -9.74 2.17
CA ASN A 183 -11.42 -8.81 1.60
C ASN A 183 -11.74 -9.26 0.16
N ALA A 184 -12.56 -10.32 0.04
CA ALA A 184 -12.77 -11.06 -1.21
C ALA A 184 -13.13 -10.20 -2.43
N ASN A 185 -13.80 -9.07 -2.21
CA ASN A 185 -14.24 -8.17 -3.28
C ASN A 185 -13.35 -6.93 -3.44
N GLY A 186 -12.30 -6.79 -2.63
CA GLY A 186 -11.52 -5.56 -2.50
C GLY A 186 -12.41 -4.36 -2.14
N ASP A 187 -13.40 -4.57 -1.28
CA ASP A 187 -14.35 -3.53 -0.88
C ASP A 187 -13.66 -2.54 0.06
N MET A 188 -13.42 -1.32 -0.43
CA MET A 188 -12.74 -0.27 0.33
C MET A 188 -13.56 0.28 1.49
N ARG A 189 -14.88 0.05 1.52
CA ARG A 189 -15.74 0.39 2.67
C ARG A 189 -15.47 -0.56 3.83
N LYS A 190 -15.25 -1.84 3.54
CA LYS A 190 -14.80 -2.83 4.53
C LYS A 190 -13.44 -2.46 5.11
N GLU A 191 -12.48 -2.05 4.26
CA GLU A 191 -11.18 -1.55 4.75
C GLU A 191 -11.34 -0.30 5.62
N ALA A 192 -12.22 0.63 5.25
CA ALA A 192 -12.49 1.83 6.03
C ALA A 192 -13.10 1.52 7.40
N TYR A 193 -14.06 0.59 7.46
CA TYR A 193 -14.65 0.13 8.71
C TYR A 193 -13.58 -0.51 9.62
N ILE A 194 -12.75 -1.40 9.10
CA ILE A 194 -11.65 -2.02 9.85
C ILE A 194 -10.66 -0.97 10.34
N THR A 195 -10.29 -0.02 9.46
CA THR A 195 -9.41 1.11 9.79
C THR A 195 -9.95 1.92 10.95
N ARG A 196 -11.26 2.22 10.95
CA ARG A 196 -11.92 2.95 12.03
C ARG A 196 -11.79 2.23 13.37
N LEU A 197 -12.02 0.91 13.39
CA LEU A 197 -11.87 0.09 14.58
C LEU A 197 -10.43 0.06 15.07
N LEU A 198 -9.45 -0.09 14.17
CA LEU A 198 -8.03 -0.06 14.51
C LEU A 198 -7.61 1.28 15.11
N CYS A 199 -8.07 2.39 14.53
CA CYS A 199 -7.75 3.72 15.06
C CYS A 199 -8.35 3.91 16.47
N ASN A 200 -9.58 3.44 16.69
CA ASN A 200 -10.21 3.50 18.01
C ASN A 200 -9.44 2.64 19.03
N GLU A 201 -8.96 1.46 18.63
CA GLU A 201 -8.16 0.56 19.45
C GLU A 201 -6.83 1.22 19.85
N GLN A 202 -6.11 1.78 18.87
CA GLN A 202 -4.81 2.43 19.06
C GLN A 202 -4.89 3.66 19.97
N ALA A 203 -5.91 4.50 19.77
CA ALA A 203 -6.12 5.71 20.57
C ALA A 203 -6.87 5.43 21.88
N ARG A 204 -7.34 4.20 22.11
CA ARG A 204 -8.20 3.81 23.25
C ARG A 204 -9.42 4.74 23.42
N LYS A 205 -9.99 5.18 22.29
CA LYS A 205 -11.08 6.16 22.25
C LYS A 205 -11.95 5.92 21.03
N GLU A 206 -13.27 5.99 21.21
CA GLU A 206 -14.20 6.03 20.08
C GLU A 206 -14.02 7.31 19.26
N ASN A 207 -14.18 7.21 17.94
CA ASN A 207 -14.04 8.36 17.02
C ASN A 207 -12.64 8.99 17.11
N ALA A 208 -11.62 8.13 17.19
CA ALA A 208 -10.22 8.55 17.19
C ALA A 208 -9.84 9.35 15.94
N ILE A 209 -10.46 8.98 14.80
CA ILE A 209 -10.40 9.71 13.54
C ILE A 209 -11.85 10.01 13.14
N ASN A 210 -12.12 11.26 12.73
CA ASN A 210 -13.44 11.67 12.25
C ASN A 210 -13.73 11.13 10.84
N GLU A 211 -14.99 11.19 10.43
CA GLU A 211 -15.47 10.61 9.17
C GLU A 211 -14.82 11.28 7.96
N GLU A 212 -14.62 12.60 7.99
CA GLU A 212 -13.99 13.35 6.89
C GLU A 212 -12.55 12.91 6.65
N THR A 213 -11.77 12.76 7.74
CA THR A 213 -10.39 12.29 7.68
C THR A 213 -10.35 10.84 7.20
N LEU A 214 -11.23 9.99 7.71
CA LEU A 214 -11.33 8.60 7.25
C LEU A 214 -11.64 8.55 5.74
N LEU A 215 -12.66 9.27 5.27
CA LEU A 215 -13.01 9.34 3.85
C LEU A 215 -11.83 9.83 3.00
N SER A 216 -11.09 10.84 3.48
CA SER A 216 -9.94 11.40 2.76
C SER A 216 -8.84 10.38 2.46
N PHE A 217 -8.71 9.33 3.27
CA PHE A 217 -7.73 8.27 3.02
C PHE A 217 -8.14 7.32 1.90
N PHE A 218 -9.44 7.11 1.71
CA PHE A 218 -10.00 6.14 0.76
C PHE A 218 -10.43 6.80 -0.56
N GLY A 219 -10.69 8.11 -0.57
CA GLY A 219 -11.08 8.80 -1.79
C GLY A 219 -11.76 10.13 -1.53
N SER A 220 -12.81 10.39 -2.30
CA SER A 220 -13.53 11.66 -2.25
C SER A 220 -15.01 11.41 -2.50
N GLY A 221 -15.89 12.19 -1.86
CA GLY A 221 -17.33 12.01 -2.01
C GLY A 221 -18.11 12.91 -1.06
N ASP A 222 -19.43 12.77 -1.11
CA ASP A 222 -20.32 13.30 -0.09
C ASP A 222 -20.21 12.46 1.19
N ILE A 223 -20.10 13.12 2.34
CA ILE A 223 -19.95 12.43 3.63
C ILE A 223 -21.25 11.71 4.04
N GLU A 224 -22.41 12.20 3.63
CA GLU A 224 -23.69 11.54 3.94
C GLU A 224 -23.83 10.22 3.17
N ASP A 225 -23.43 10.22 1.90
CA ASP A 225 -23.39 9.01 1.08
C ASP A 225 -22.38 8.02 1.66
N TRP A 226 -21.22 8.50 2.09
CA TRP A 226 -20.19 7.68 2.73
C TRP A 226 -20.70 6.98 4.00
N ILE A 227 -21.34 7.73 4.90
CA ILE A 227 -21.87 7.18 6.15
C ILE A 227 -22.92 6.11 5.83
N LYS A 228 -23.91 6.40 4.97
CA LYS A 228 -24.99 5.45 4.63
C LYS A 228 -24.48 4.15 4.02
N GLU A 229 -23.40 4.22 3.23
CA GLU A 229 -22.88 3.07 2.49
C GLU A 229 -21.81 2.28 3.25
N THR A 230 -21.22 2.84 4.32
CA THR A 230 -19.98 2.32 4.94
C THR A 230 -20.09 2.04 6.44
N LEU A 231 -20.91 2.79 7.20
CA LEU A 231 -21.02 2.69 8.66
C LEU A 231 -22.43 2.24 9.07
#